data_AF-A0A7J7KFY7-F1
#
_entry.id   AF-A0A7J7KFY7-F1
#
_cell.length_a   1.000
_cell.length_b   1.000
_cell.length_c   1.000
_cell.angle_alpha   90.00
_cell.angle_beta   90.00
_cell.angle_gamma   90.00
#
_symmetry.space_group_name_H-M   'P 1'
#
loop_
_entity.id
_entity.type
_entity.pdbx_description
1 polymer ?
#
loop_
_entity_poly.entity_id
_entity_poly.type
_entity_poly.pdbx_seq_one_letter_code
_entity_poly.pdbx_strand_id
1 'polypeptide(L)'
;MYPEINKDMQPVTQLYVSVDASTKESLRKIDRPLFSDFWERFIDSLRHLKSKGQRTVYRLTLVKSFNTEELDEYARLVALGEPDFIEVKGVTFCGDSSASDLTMKNVPWHREVVEFCKQLCDRLSDYSLSCEHEHSNCVLVANNKFQISNEWWTWIDYDKFHQLSHKYRETGATFSSLHYMAKTPAWAVIGSQEQGFDPEETRHFRKKGASKTKESS
;
A
#
# COMPACT_ATOMS: atom_id res chain seq x y z
N MET A 1 -0.34 16.24 -9.49
CA MET A 1 -0.91 16.20 -8.13
C MET A 1 -1.26 17.62 -7.69
N TYR A 2 -2.27 17.78 -6.82
CA TYR A 2 -2.76 19.10 -6.35
C TYR A 2 -2.57 19.22 -4.83
N PRO A 3 -1.37 19.63 -4.34
CA PRO A 3 -1.02 19.60 -2.92
C PRO A 3 -1.90 20.50 -2.03
N GLU A 4 -2.39 21.60 -2.60
CA GLU A 4 -3.30 22.56 -1.96
C GLU A 4 -4.58 21.90 -1.40
N ILE A 5 -5.13 20.88 -2.07
CA ILE A 5 -6.34 20.18 -1.62
C ILE A 5 -6.10 19.45 -0.30
N ASN A 6 -4.88 19.00 -0.05
CA ASN A 6 -4.56 18.20 1.14
C ASN A 6 -4.55 19.03 2.44
N LYS A 7 -4.32 20.34 2.36
CA LYS A 7 -4.18 21.21 3.54
C LYS A 7 -5.52 21.54 4.20
N ASP A 8 -6.54 21.81 3.41
CA ASP A 8 -7.86 22.26 3.89
C ASP A 8 -8.89 21.13 4.01
N MET A 9 -8.45 19.89 3.80
CA MET A 9 -9.33 18.73 3.80
C MET A 9 -9.78 18.38 5.23
N GLN A 10 -11.10 18.23 5.39
CA GLN A 10 -11.72 17.69 6.61
C GLN A 10 -11.12 16.32 6.97
N PRO A 11 -11.22 15.86 8.23
CA PRO A 11 -10.72 14.55 8.62
C PRO A 11 -11.35 13.44 7.78
N VAL A 12 -10.51 12.66 7.12
CA VAL A 12 -10.87 11.44 6.40
C VAL A 12 -10.30 10.25 7.13
N THR A 13 -10.90 9.07 6.97
CA THR A 13 -10.42 7.88 7.69
C THR A 13 -9.02 7.49 7.24
N GLN A 14 -8.76 7.56 5.93
CA GLN A 14 -7.49 7.16 5.34
C GLN A 14 -7.22 7.93 4.06
N LEU A 15 -6.00 8.43 3.90
CA LEU A 15 -5.54 9.13 2.70
C LEU A 15 -4.46 8.29 2.01
N TYR A 16 -4.70 8.00 0.73
CA TYR A 16 -3.78 7.26 -0.11
C TYR A 16 -3.02 8.17 -1.05
N VAL A 17 -1.74 7.85 -1.24
CA VAL A 17 -0.95 8.35 -2.36
C VAL A 17 -0.32 7.16 -3.08
N SER A 18 -0.59 7.05 -4.38
CA SER A 18 0.12 6.11 -5.23
C SER A 18 1.56 6.60 -5.41
N VAL A 19 2.53 5.71 -5.15
CA VAL A 19 3.95 5.93 -5.40
C VAL A 19 4.36 4.93 -6.47
N ASP A 20 4.14 5.30 -7.72
CA ASP A 20 4.35 4.42 -8.87
C ASP A 20 5.82 4.39 -9.34
N ALA A 21 6.64 5.32 -8.84
CA ALA A 21 8.06 5.40 -9.11
C ALA A 21 8.80 6.12 -7.98
N SER A 22 10.09 5.83 -7.82
CA SER A 22 10.90 6.40 -6.74
C SER A 22 11.79 7.59 -7.16
N THR A 23 11.93 7.81 -8.48
CA THR A 23 12.74 8.89 -9.08
C THR A 23 11.92 9.74 -10.05
N LYS A 24 12.39 10.96 -10.33
CA LYS A 24 11.73 11.89 -11.28
C LYS A 24 11.68 11.29 -12.68
N GLU A 25 12.75 10.62 -13.09
CA GLU A 25 12.91 9.98 -14.40
C GLU A 25 11.96 8.80 -14.54
N SER A 26 11.93 7.89 -13.55
CA SER A 26 11.03 6.74 -13.54
C SER A 26 9.57 7.17 -13.47
N LEU A 27 9.24 8.19 -12.68
CA LEU A 27 7.88 8.73 -12.59
C LEU A 27 7.43 9.33 -13.92
N ARG A 28 8.31 10.07 -14.61
CA ARG A 28 8.00 10.63 -15.93
C ARG A 28 7.71 9.55 -16.96
N LYS A 29 8.46 8.44 -16.92
CA LYS A 29 8.32 7.32 -17.85
C LYS A 29 7.02 6.55 -17.63
N ILE A 30 6.65 6.32 -16.37
CA ILE A 30 5.48 5.53 -15.98
C ILE A 30 4.19 6.36 -16.06
N ASP A 31 4.16 7.53 -15.42
CA ASP A 31 2.93 8.30 -15.19
C ASP A 31 2.60 9.27 -16.34
N ARG A 32 3.57 9.54 -17.24
CA ARG A 32 3.43 10.50 -18.37
C ARG A 32 2.73 11.81 -17.93
N PRO A 33 3.32 12.50 -16.94
CA PRO A 33 2.63 13.56 -16.22
C PRO A 33 2.31 14.76 -17.12
N LEU A 34 1.14 15.36 -16.88
CA LEU A 34 0.65 16.54 -17.62
C LEU A 34 1.38 17.84 -17.24
N PHE A 35 1.84 17.95 -15.99
CA PHE A 35 2.48 19.16 -15.46
C PHE A 35 4.00 19.04 -15.51
N SER A 36 4.70 20.15 -15.81
CA SER A 36 6.17 20.17 -15.85
C SER A 36 6.82 20.10 -14.46
N ASP A 37 6.12 20.56 -13.42
CA ASP A 37 6.50 20.55 -12.01
C ASP A 37 5.94 19.32 -11.25
N PHE A 38 5.64 18.23 -11.98
CA PHE A 38 4.99 17.03 -11.44
C PHE A 38 5.73 16.42 -10.25
N TRP A 39 7.07 16.41 -10.30
CA TRP A 39 7.91 15.81 -9.27
C TRP A 39 7.88 16.62 -7.99
N GLU A 40 7.99 17.93 -8.12
CA GLU A 40 7.94 18.88 -7.01
C GLU A 40 6.57 18.80 -6.32
N ARG A 41 5.47 18.73 -7.09
CA ARG A 41 4.11 18.50 -6.57
C ARG A 41 3.96 17.15 -5.87
N PHE A 42 4.55 16.10 -6.40
CA PHE A 42 4.54 14.77 -5.79
C PHE A 42 5.26 14.80 -4.44
N ILE A 43 6.49 15.31 -4.40
CA ILE A 43 7.30 15.49 -3.20
C ILE A 43 6.59 16.33 -2.13
N ASP A 44 5.96 17.43 -2.53
CA ASP A 44 5.20 18.26 -1.59
C ASP A 44 3.97 17.53 -1.03
N SER A 45 3.30 16.72 -1.84
CA SER A 45 2.18 15.91 -1.37
C SER A 45 2.61 14.88 -0.32
N LEU A 46 3.79 14.27 -0.48
CA LEU A 46 4.38 13.39 0.53
C LEU A 46 4.65 14.13 1.85
N ARG A 47 5.14 15.38 1.79
CA ARG A 47 5.36 16.21 2.98
C ARG A 47 4.05 16.58 3.68
N HIS A 48 2.99 16.90 2.93
CA HIS A 48 1.70 17.27 3.52
C HIS A 48 1.00 16.10 4.21
N LEU A 49 1.15 14.88 3.69
CA LEU A 49 0.63 13.66 4.32
C LEU A 49 1.10 13.53 5.78
N LYS A 50 2.39 13.76 6.03
CA LYS A 50 2.98 13.74 7.38
C LYS A 50 2.22 14.62 8.38
N SER A 51 1.73 15.76 7.93
CA SER A 51 1.05 16.75 8.77
C SER A 51 -0.47 16.52 8.94
N LYS A 52 -1.06 15.56 8.23
CA LYS A 52 -2.53 15.39 8.19
C LYS A 52 -3.11 14.88 9.51
N GLY A 53 -2.33 14.14 10.30
CA GLY A 53 -2.76 13.51 11.54
C GLY A 53 -3.62 12.25 11.34
N GLN A 54 -4.50 12.22 10.34
CA GLN A 54 -5.25 11.01 9.96
C GLN A 54 -4.35 9.99 9.24
N ARG A 55 -4.89 8.79 9.04
CA ARG A 55 -4.15 7.65 8.52
C ARG A 55 -3.67 7.89 7.11
N THR A 56 -2.38 7.69 6.88
CA THR A 56 -1.75 7.90 5.56
C THR A 56 -1.15 6.60 5.03
N VAL A 57 -1.34 6.37 3.74
CA VAL A 57 -0.88 5.15 3.08
C VAL A 57 -0.17 5.48 1.78
N TYR A 58 1.05 4.98 1.64
CA TYR A 58 1.71 4.91 0.34
C TYR A 58 1.33 3.60 -0.32
N ARG A 59 0.75 3.68 -1.51
CA ARG A 59 0.43 2.50 -2.30
C ARG A 59 1.46 2.34 -3.40
N LEU A 60 2.27 1.29 -3.32
CA LEU A 60 3.30 0.96 -4.30
C LEU A 60 2.80 -0.19 -5.17
N THR A 61 2.90 -0.02 -6.48
CA THR A 61 2.64 -1.10 -7.43
C THR A 61 3.97 -1.75 -7.81
N LEU A 62 4.18 -3.00 -7.37
CA LEU A 62 5.40 -3.74 -7.66
C LEU A 62 5.30 -4.41 -9.03
N VAL A 63 6.20 -4.01 -9.93
CA VAL A 63 6.42 -4.65 -11.23
C VAL A 63 7.77 -5.35 -11.18
N LYS A 64 7.79 -6.64 -11.50
CA LYS A 64 9.03 -7.42 -11.50
C LYS A 64 10.06 -6.79 -12.44
N SER A 65 11.32 -6.73 -11.99
CA SER A 65 12.50 -6.13 -12.67
C SER A 65 12.57 -4.60 -12.78
N PHE A 66 11.56 -3.83 -12.34
CA PHE A 66 11.61 -2.36 -12.38
C PHE A 66 11.90 -1.74 -11.01
N ASN A 67 11.25 -2.20 -9.95
CA ASN A 67 11.32 -1.50 -8.65
C ASN A 67 12.46 -1.98 -7.73
N THR A 68 13.03 -3.17 -7.95
CA THR A 68 14.04 -3.76 -7.04
C THR A 68 15.38 -3.02 -7.05
N GLU A 69 15.69 -2.31 -8.14
CA GLU A 69 16.92 -1.52 -8.27
C GLU A 69 16.84 -0.17 -7.54
N GLU A 70 15.64 0.25 -7.13
CA GLU A 70 15.38 1.58 -6.57
C GLU A 70 14.96 1.56 -5.08
N LEU A 71 15.29 0.49 -4.35
CA LEU A 71 14.90 0.32 -2.94
C LEU A 71 15.34 1.48 -2.04
N ASP A 72 16.56 2.01 -2.27
CA ASP A 72 17.10 3.12 -1.50
C ASP A 72 16.31 4.42 -1.76
N GLU A 73 15.90 4.64 -3.01
CA GLU A 73 15.06 5.78 -3.40
C GLU A 73 13.65 5.69 -2.80
N TYR A 74 13.03 4.50 -2.80
CA TYR A 74 11.76 4.29 -2.08
C TYR A 74 11.91 4.58 -0.59
N ALA A 75 12.98 4.10 0.04
CA ALA A 75 13.24 4.36 1.45
C ALA A 75 13.38 5.87 1.74
N ARG A 76 14.03 6.63 0.84
CA ARG A 76 14.11 8.10 0.95
C ARG A 76 12.73 8.77 0.86
N LEU A 77 11.85 8.32 -0.03
CA LEU A 77 10.49 8.86 -0.14
C LEU A 77 9.64 8.55 1.10
N VAL A 78 9.79 7.35 1.66
CA VAL A 78 9.14 6.96 2.92
C VAL A 78 9.65 7.82 4.06
N ALA A 79 10.97 7.98 4.20
CA ALA A 79 11.56 8.84 5.24
C ALA A 79 11.14 10.31 5.12
N LEU A 80 10.82 10.77 3.91
CA LEU A 80 10.39 12.14 3.67
C LEU A 80 8.98 12.43 4.23
N GLY A 81 8.02 11.52 4.02
CA GLY A 81 6.62 11.75 4.41
C GLY A 81 6.11 10.90 5.57
N GLU A 82 6.91 9.94 6.03
CA GLU A 82 6.63 9.07 7.18
C GLU A 82 5.17 8.57 7.22
N PRO A 83 4.70 7.87 6.17
CA PRO A 83 3.33 7.40 6.13
C PRO A 83 3.06 6.42 7.26
N ASP A 84 1.80 6.29 7.69
CA ASP A 84 1.45 5.27 8.66
C ASP A 84 1.64 3.85 8.10
N PHE A 85 1.36 3.69 6.81
CA PHE A 85 1.42 2.41 6.12
C PHE A 85 2.01 2.51 4.71
N ILE A 86 2.60 1.41 4.27
CA ILE A 86 3.04 1.20 2.90
C ILE A 86 2.35 -0.09 2.42
N GLU A 87 1.40 0.06 1.52
CA GLU A 87 0.70 -1.03 0.87
C GLU A 87 1.43 -1.37 -0.44
N VAL A 88 2.11 -2.52 -0.47
CA VAL A 88 2.80 -2.99 -1.67
C VAL A 88 1.93 -4.04 -2.34
N LYS A 89 1.50 -3.75 -3.57
CA LYS A 89 0.66 -4.61 -4.38
C LYS A 89 1.39 -5.04 -5.64
N GLY A 90 1.52 -6.35 -5.86
CA GLY A 90 2.06 -6.86 -7.12
C GLY A 90 1.11 -6.58 -8.29
N VAL A 91 1.65 -6.13 -9.42
CA VAL A 91 0.85 -5.89 -10.63
C VAL A 91 0.16 -7.17 -11.07
N THR A 92 -1.12 -7.08 -11.42
CA THR A 92 -1.88 -8.18 -12.03
C THR A 92 -2.04 -7.92 -13.52
N PHE A 93 -1.82 -8.94 -14.34
CA PHE A 93 -2.01 -8.83 -15.79
C PHE A 93 -3.51 -8.82 -16.14
N CYS A 94 -3.98 -7.71 -16.73
CA CYS A 94 -5.40 -7.54 -17.10
C CYS A 94 -5.71 -7.89 -18.57
N GLY A 95 -4.80 -8.54 -19.30
CA GLY A 95 -4.96 -8.90 -20.71
C GLY A 95 -4.14 -8.05 -21.67
N ASP A 96 -4.02 -8.50 -22.93
CA ASP A 96 -3.30 -7.81 -24.01
C ASP A 96 -4.03 -6.51 -24.37
N SER A 97 -3.64 -5.43 -23.71
CA SER A 97 -3.96 -4.08 -24.13
C SER A 97 -2.81 -3.61 -25.01
N SER A 98 -3.11 -3.17 -26.23
CA SER A 98 -2.15 -2.70 -27.24
C SER A 98 -1.30 -1.48 -26.83
N ALA A 99 -1.39 -1.05 -25.57
CA ALA A 99 -0.74 0.12 -24.99
C ALA A 99 0.25 -0.23 -23.86
N SER A 100 0.42 -1.52 -23.53
CA SER A 100 1.22 -1.97 -22.37
C SER A 100 2.21 -3.07 -22.77
N ASP A 101 3.50 -2.83 -22.52
CA ASP A 101 4.57 -3.84 -22.67
C ASP A 101 4.61 -4.86 -21.50
N LEU A 102 3.68 -4.76 -20.52
CA LEU A 102 3.62 -5.68 -19.40
C LEU A 102 3.21 -7.08 -19.87
N THR A 103 4.06 -8.05 -19.61
CA THR A 103 3.78 -9.47 -19.86
C THR A 103 3.57 -10.21 -18.54
N MET A 104 3.10 -11.46 -18.60
CA MET A 104 3.04 -12.34 -17.42
C MET A 104 4.39 -12.48 -16.69
N LYS A 105 5.53 -12.25 -17.36
CA LYS A 105 6.86 -12.28 -16.73
C LYS A 105 7.09 -11.12 -15.77
N ASN A 106 6.31 -10.03 -15.91
CA ASN A 106 6.41 -8.83 -15.09
C ASN A 106 5.52 -8.90 -13.82
N VAL A 107 4.64 -9.91 -13.73
CA VAL A 107 3.81 -10.16 -12.55
C VAL A 107 4.68 -10.81 -11.47
N PRO A 108 4.88 -10.18 -10.30
CA PRO A 108 5.63 -10.78 -9.21
C PRO A 108 4.80 -11.86 -8.50
N TRP A 109 5.46 -12.90 -8.02
CA TRP A 109 4.88 -13.83 -7.05
C TRP A 109 4.74 -13.15 -5.69
N HIS A 110 3.80 -13.62 -4.86
CA HIS A 110 3.61 -13.08 -3.51
C HIS A 110 4.87 -13.11 -2.65
N ARG A 111 5.64 -14.20 -2.69
CA ARG A 111 6.95 -14.28 -2.05
C ARG A 111 7.94 -13.20 -2.49
N GLU A 112 7.85 -12.74 -3.74
CA GLU A 112 8.71 -11.66 -4.26
C GLU A 112 8.25 -10.29 -3.74
N VAL A 113 6.93 -10.11 -3.53
CA VAL A 113 6.39 -8.92 -2.84
C VAL A 113 6.82 -8.88 -1.38
N VAL A 114 6.73 -10.02 -0.67
CA VAL A 114 7.20 -10.14 0.73
C VAL A 114 8.70 -9.85 0.83
N GLU A 115 9.51 -10.41 -0.07
CA GLU A 115 10.95 -10.20 -0.10
C GLU A 115 11.33 -8.74 -0.39
N PHE A 116 10.64 -8.08 -1.33
CA PHE A 116 10.78 -6.65 -1.56
C PHE A 116 10.48 -5.84 -0.30
N CYS A 117 9.39 -6.17 0.40
CA CYS A 117 9.00 -5.47 1.64
C CYS A 117 10.04 -5.66 2.75
N LYS A 118 10.64 -6.86 2.88
CA LYS A 118 11.71 -7.11 3.85
C LYS A 118 12.92 -6.24 3.57
N GLN A 119 13.39 -6.21 2.32
CA GLN A 119 14.53 -5.39 1.93
C GLN A 119 14.25 -3.88 2.08
N LEU A 120 13.00 -3.46 1.90
CA LEU A 120 12.58 -2.08 2.18
C LEU A 120 12.61 -1.79 3.69
N CYS A 121 12.11 -2.70 4.52
CA CYS A 121 12.17 -2.59 5.98
C CYS A 121 13.61 -2.60 6.53
N ASP A 122 14.53 -3.33 5.92
CA ASP A 122 15.96 -3.30 6.30
C ASP A 122 16.59 -1.90 6.17
N ARG A 123 15.97 -1.02 5.37
CA ARG A 123 16.35 0.39 5.18
C ARG A 123 15.54 1.38 6.01
N LEU A 124 14.52 0.90 6.71
CA LEU A 124 13.53 1.70 7.44
C LEU A 124 13.40 1.18 8.88
N SER A 125 14.16 1.78 9.80
CA SER A 125 14.20 1.34 11.21
C SER A 125 12.84 1.34 11.91
N ASP A 126 11.93 2.22 11.48
CA ASP A 126 10.63 2.44 12.14
C ASP A 126 9.48 1.70 11.46
N TYR A 127 9.76 0.77 10.53
CA TYR A 127 8.74 0.08 9.76
C TYR A 127 8.97 -1.43 9.73
N SER A 128 7.89 -2.18 9.86
CA SER A 128 7.92 -3.65 9.81
C SER A 128 6.74 -4.21 9.03
N LEU A 129 6.88 -5.43 8.52
CA LEU A 129 5.78 -6.15 7.89
C LEU A 129 4.70 -6.44 8.94
N SER A 130 3.46 -6.04 8.66
CA SER A 130 2.34 -6.20 9.59
C SER A 130 1.35 -7.27 9.12
N CYS A 131 0.92 -7.19 7.87
CA CYS A 131 -0.13 -8.01 7.30
C CYS A 131 0.23 -8.45 5.89
N GLU A 132 -0.38 -9.53 5.43
CA GLU A 132 -0.36 -9.92 4.02
C GLU A 132 -1.77 -10.27 3.55
N HIS A 133 -1.95 -10.34 2.24
CA HIS A 133 -3.13 -10.91 1.60
C HIS A 133 -2.70 -11.60 0.31
N GLU A 134 -2.31 -12.88 0.43
CA GLU A 134 -1.66 -13.62 -0.65
C GLU A 134 -2.52 -13.68 -1.92
N HIS A 135 -3.84 -13.87 -1.76
CA HIS A 135 -4.76 -13.95 -2.90
C HIS A 135 -4.79 -12.67 -3.75
N SER A 136 -4.55 -11.52 -3.11
CA SER A 136 -4.52 -10.21 -3.79
C SER A 136 -3.10 -9.76 -4.11
N ASN A 137 -2.09 -10.58 -3.79
CA ASN A 137 -0.68 -10.28 -3.95
C ASN A 137 -0.26 -8.97 -3.26
N CYS A 138 -0.78 -8.75 -2.05
CA CYS A 138 -0.56 -7.54 -1.27
C CYS A 138 0.17 -7.82 0.04
N VAL A 139 1.09 -6.92 0.42
CA VAL A 139 1.74 -6.89 1.73
C VAL A 139 1.60 -5.50 2.32
N LEU A 140 1.29 -5.42 3.62
CA LEU A 140 1.19 -4.17 4.36
C LEU A 140 2.40 -4.03 5.30
N VAL A 141 3.26 -3.07 4.99
CA VAL A 141 4.28 -2.59 5.92
C VAL A 141 3.67 -1.46 6.75
N ALA A 142 3.88 -1.48 8.06
CA ALA A 142 3.33 -0.51 8.99
C ALA A 142 4.44 0.17 9.78
N ASN A 143 4.22 1.43 10.14
CA ASN A 143 5.07 2.10 11.12
C ASN A 143 4.95 1.40 12.49
N ASN A 144 6.06 1.23 13.19
CA ASN A 144 6.16 0.49 14.44
C ASN A 144 5.31 1.11 15.58
N LYS A 145 4.85 2.38 15.45
CA LYS A 145 3.88 2.98 16.39
C LYS A 145 2.52 2.26 16.43
N PHE A 146 2.22 1.42 15.44
CA PHE A 146 1.04 0.56 15.42
C PHE A 146 1.31 -0.84 16.00
N GLN A 147 2.51 -1.09 16.54
CA GLN A 147 2.82 -2.33 17.24
C GLN A 147 2.77 -2.07 18.76
N ILE A 148 1.70 -2.54 19.40
CA ILE A 148 1.47 -2.37 20.83
C ILE A 148 1.62 -3.72 21.51
N SER A 149 2.54 -3.82 22.47
CA SER A 149 2.81 -5.07 23.20
C SER A 149 3.08 -6.27 22.28
N ASN A 150 3.85 -6.05 21.20
CA ASN A 150 4.16 -7.03 20.14
C ASN A 150 2.95 -7.49 19.30
N GLU A 151 1.80 -6.82 19.42
CA GLU A 151 0.63 -7.08 18.60
C GLU A 151 0.40 -5.91 17.62
N TRP A 152 -0.04 -6.24 16.41
CA TRP A 152 -0.35 -5.22 15.40
C TRP A 152 -1.74 -4.62 15.63
N TRP A 153 -1.84 -3.31 15.50
CA TRP A 153 -3.06 -2.51 15.59
C TRP A 153 -3.25 -1.72 14.30
N THR A 154 -3.25 -2.44 13.17
CA THR A 154 -3.34 -1.84 11.84
C THR A 154 -4.76 -1.77 11.30
N TRP A 155 -5.77 -2.24 12.04
CA TRP A 155 -7.17 -2.12 11.66
C TRP A 155 -7.77 -0.78 12.07
N ILE A 156 -8.97 -0.50 11.58
CA ILE A 156 -9.67 0.77 11.78
C ILE A 156 -10.88 0.51 12.68
N ASP A 157 -10.94 1.23 13.80
CA ASP A 157 -12.16 1.37 14.59
C ASP A 157 -13.01 2.49 13.97
N TYR A 158 -13.96 2.11 13.11
CA TYR A 158 -14.82 3.06 12.40
C TYR A 158 -15.74 3.84 13.35
N ASP A 159 -16.27 3.20 14.39
CA ASP A 159 -17.13 3.86 15.37
C ASP A 159 -16.36 4.94 16.11
N LYS A 160 -15.12 4.63 16.52
CA LYS A 160 -14.22 5.60 17.15
C LYS A 160 -13.84 6.72 16.20
N PHE A 161 -13.54 6.42 14.93
CA PHE A 161 -13.28 7.45 13.93
C PHE A 161 -14.49 8.40 13.77
N HIS A 162 -15.71 7.88 13.67
CA HIS A 162 -16.91 8.70 13.52
C HIS A 162 -17.14 9.60 14.74
N GLN A 163 -16.93 9.09 15.96
CA GLN A 163 -17.01 9.89 17.18
C GLN A 163 -15.97 11.03 17.19
N LEU A 164 -14.72 10.74 16.82
CA LEU A 164 -13.65 11.73 16.76
C LEU A 164 -13.88 12.78 15.66
N SER A 165 -14.35 12.35 14.50
CA SER A 165 -14.70 13.23 13.37
C SER A 165 -15.86 14.17 13.74
N HIS A 166 -16.87 13.67 14.45
CA HIS A 166 -17.96 14.50 14.97
C HIS A 166 -17.44 15.56 15.94
N LYS A 167 -16.63 15.14 16.92
CA LYS A 167 -16.03 16.05 17.90
C LYS A 167 -15.14 17.12 17.25
N TYR A 168 -14.38 16.75 16.22
CA TYR A 168 -13.60 17.72 15.43
C TYR A 168 -14.50 18.78 14.80
N ARG A 169 -15.65 18.40 14.22
CA ARG A 169 -16.60 19.35 13.61
C ARG A 169 -17.26 20.26 14.63
N GLU A 170 -17.51 19.77 15.84
CA GLU A 170 -18.15 20.54 16.91
C GLU A 170 -17.19 21.49 17.63
N THR A 171 -15.96 21.03 17.91
CA THR A 171 -15.05 21.72 18.84
C THR A 171 -13.70 22.08 18.24
N GLY A 172 -13.38 21.65 17.02
CA GLY A 172 -12.05 21.78 16.41
C GLY A 172 -10.98 20.87 17.04
N ALA A 173 -11.35 19.93 17.91
CA ALA A 173 -10.39 19.03 18.55
C ALA A 173 -9.76 18.08 17.53
N THR A 174 -8.43 18.14 17.38
CA THR A 174 -7.70 17.29 16.45
C THR A 174 -7.48 15.89 17.03
N PHE A 175 -7.29 14.92 16.15
CA PHE A 175 -6.99 13.53 16.51
C PHE A 175 -6.06 12.90 15.46
N SER A 176 -5.37 11.85 15.87
CA SER A 176 -4.45 11.09 15.02
C SER A 176 -4.95 9.69 14.70
N SER A 177 -4.31 9.02 13.74
CA SER A 177 -4.55 7.62 13.38
C SER A 177 -4.48 6.64 14.55
N LEU A 178 -3.66 6.92 15.57
CA LEU A 178 -3.56 6.10 16.79
C LEU A 178 -4.83 6.11 17.65
N HIS A 179 -5.69 7.12 17.52
CA HIS A 179 -6.89 7.24 18.35
C HIS A 179 -8.06 6.37 17.90
N TYR A 180 -7.99 5.82 16.69
CA TYR A 180 -9.01 4.94 16.10
C TYR A 180 -8.39 3.69 15.48
N MET A 181 -7.22 3.27 15.98
CA MET A 181 -6.63 2.01 15.59
C MET A 181 -7.32 0.85 16.31
N ALA A 182 -7.51 -0.26 15.60
CA ALA A 182 -8.04 -1.50 16.13
C ALA A 182 -7.02 -2.63 15.93
N LYS A 183 -7.10 -3.65 16.78
CA LYS A 183 -6.24 -4.83 16.73
C LYS A 183 -6.36 -5.51 15.37
N THR A 184 -5.23 -5.83 14.76
CA THR A 184 -5.16 -6.59 13.52
C THR A 184 -5.66 -8.02 13.78
N PRO A 185 -6.58 -8.55 12.98
CA PRO A 185 -7.01 -9.94 13.09
C PRO A 185 -5.85 -10.91 12.92
N ALA A 186 -5.84 -11.99 13.71
CA ALA A 186 -4.73 -12.95 13.70
C ALA A 186 -4.50 -13.59 12.31
N TRP A 187 -5.58 -13.82 11.55
CA TRP A 187 -5.54 -14.36 10.18
C TRP A 187 -4.97 -13.38 9.14
N ALA A 188 -4.87 -12.09 9.48
CA ALA A 188 -4.33 -11.06 8.60
C ALA A 188 -2.83 -10.84 8.78
N VAL A 189 -2.30 -11.19 9.95
CA VAL A 189 -0.90 -10.95 10.31
C VAL A 189 0.03 -11.74 9.38
N ILE A 190 1.16 -11.12 9.03
CA ILE A 190 2.20 -11.74 8.21
C ILE A 190 2.61 -13.12 8.76
N GLY A 191 2.62 -14.15 7.92
CA GLY A 191 2.97 -15.52 8.30
C GLY A 191 1.86 -16.32 8.99
N SER A 192 0.64 -15.78 9.05
CA SER A 192 -0.55 -16.53 9.49
C SER A 192 -0.85 -17.71 8.55
N GLN A 193 -1.56 -18.72 9.07
CA GLN A 193 -1.95 -19.89 8.28
C GLN A 193 -2.91 -19.50 7.14
N GLU A 194 -3.75 -18.50 7.38
CA GLU A 194 -4.73 -17.97 6.46
C GLU A 194 -4.13 -17.04 5.41
N GLN A 195 -2.91 -16.55 5.64
CA GLN A 195 -2.15 -15.69 4.73
C GLN A 195 -2.96 -14.46 4.27
N GLY A 196 -3.73 -13.89 5.19
CA GLY A 196 -4.58 -12.73 4.94
C GLY A 196 -5.99 -13.01 4.48
N PHE A 197 -6.35 -14.25 4.19
CA PHE A 197 -7.69 -14.55 3.71
C PHE A 197 -8.66 -14.67 4.89
N ASP A 198 -9.74 -13.89 4.88
CA ASP A 198 -10.73 -13.93 5.95
C ASP A 198 -11.35 -15.34 6.06
N PRO A 199 -11.30 -16.01 7.23
CA PRO A 199 -11.92 -17.31 7.45
C PRO A 199 -13.43 -17.37 7.15
N GLU A 200 -14.13 -16.24 7.21
CA GLU A 200 -15.56 -16.16 6.90
C GLU A 200 -15.85 -16.12 5.38
N GLU A 201 -14.83 -15.84 4.57
CA GLU A 201 -14.95 -15.82 3.11
C GLU A 201 -14.74 -17.22 2.48
N THR A 202 -15.33 -17.45 1.30
CA THR A 202 -15.16 -18.70 0.56
C THR A 202 -14.08 -18.54 -0.53
N ARG A 203 -12.99 -19.32 -0.44
CA ARG A 203 -11.97 -19.36 -1.50
C ARG A 203 -12.51 -20.03 -2.76
N HIS A 204 -12.60 -19.27 -3.85
CA HIS A 204 -12.93 -19.81 -5.17
C HIS A 204 -11.66 -20.21 -5.93
N PHE A 205 -11.37 -21.51 -5.97
CA PHE A 205 -10.28 -22.03 -6.81
C PHE A 205 -10.75 -22.24 -8.25
N ARG A 206 -9.97 -21.76 -9.22
CA ARG A 206 -10.21 -22.05 -10.64
C ARG A 206 -10.03 -23.56 -10.86
N LYS A 207 -11.07 -24.27 -11.28
CA LYS A 207 -10.97 -25.69 -11.69
C LYS A 207 -9.91 -25.81 -12.78
N LYS A 208 -8.87 -26.64 -12.57
CA LYS A 208 -7.92 -26.99 -13.62
C LYS A 208 -8.71 -27.55 -14.80
N GLY A 209 -8.63 -26.88 -15.95
CA GLY A 209 -9.31 -27.29 -17.16
C GLY A 209 -8.91 -28.72 -17.52
N ALA A 210 -9.91 -29.59 -17.70
CA ALA A 210 -9.70 -30.92 -18.24
C ALA A 210 -9.01 -30.79 -19.61
N SER A 211 -7.84 -31.41 -19.72
CA SER A 211 -7.16 -31.68 -20.99
C SER A 211 -8.15 -32.30 -21.97
N LYS A 212 -8.61 -31.55 -22.97
CA LYS A 212 -9.26 -32.13 -24.14
C LYS A 212 -8.18 -32.77 -25.00
N THR A 213 -7.95 -34.05 -24.79
CA THR A 213 -7.25 -34.93 -25.74
C THR A 213 -7.97 -34.82 -27.09
N LYS A 214 -7.30 -34.25 -28.09
CA LYS A 214 -7.74 -34.35 -29.49
C LYS A 214 -7.36 -35.74 -29.98
N GLU A 215 -8.36 -36.60 -30.17
CA GLU A 215 -8.21 -37.81 -30.96
C GLU A 215 -7.98 -37.43 -32.43
N SER A 216 -6.95 -38.04 -32.99
CA SER A 216 -6.58 -38.02 -34.40
C SER A 216 -7.58 -38.80 -35.25
N SER A 217 -7.92 -38.27 -36.42
CA SER A 217 -8.39 -39.04 -37.58
C SER A 217 -7.66 -38.55 -38.81
#